data_AF-A0A1F7PRC4-F1
#
_entry.id   AF-A0A1F7PRC4-F1
#
_cell.length_a   1.000
_cell.length_b   1.000
_cell.length_c   1.000
_cell.angle_alpha   90.00
_cell.angle_beta   90.00
_cell.angle_gamma   90.00
#
_symmetry.space_group_name_H-M   'P 1'
#
loop_
_entity.id
_entity.type
_entity.pdbx_description
1 polymer ?
#
loop_
_entity_poly.entity_id
_entity_poly.type
_entity_poly.pdbx_seq_one_letter_code
_entity_poly.pdbx_strand_id
1 'polypeptide(L)'
;MARVIALEAYHGPWPPDDPDAGFRRMVAEYSQIDPLPTLEALSRHKDIPVGALARFVLARYCTSGSDALLEMGPRVVRQMDELVRAAEAAGTDEARLDAYRALGAIIAWLLVPLDDPGWSPGRG
;
A
#
# COMPACT_ATOMS: atom_id res chain seq x y z
N MET A 1 21.10 -10.84 15.86
CA MET A 1 22.24 -10.18 15.17
C MET A 1 21.78 -8.84 14.60
N ALA A 2 22.62 -7.81 14.64
CA ALA A 2 22.36 -6.56 13.93
C ALA A 2 22.64 -6.76 12.43
N ARG A 3 21.78 -6.20 11.57
CA ARG A 3 21.96 -6.20 10.10
C ARG A 3 22.12 -4.74 9.67
N VAL A 4 23.11 -4.49 8.82
CA VAL A 4 23.43 -3.16 8.28
C VAL A 4 22.83 -3.05 6.88
N ILE A 5 22.20 -1.91 6.57
CA ILE A 5 21.63 -1.58 5.26
C ILE A 5 22.10 -0.17 4.91
N ALA A 6 22.56 0.03 3.68
CA ALA A 6 22.87 1.35 3.15
C ALA A 6 21.60 2.02 2.61
N LEU A 7 21.38 3.29 2.94
CA LEU A 7 20.26 4.09 2.42
C LEU A 7 20.74 4.82 1.15
N GLU A 8 20.74 4.11 0.04
CA GLU A 8 21.22 4.62 -1.25
C GLU A 8 20.12 5.35 -2.01
N ALA A 9 20.49 6.46 -2.64
CA ALA A 9 19.65 7.13 -3.62
C ALA A 9 19.57 6.29 -4.90
N TYR A 10 18.37 6.06 -5.40
CA TYR A 10 18.12 5.34 -6.65
C TYR A 10 17.86 6.34 -7.77
N HIS A 11 18.57 6.18 -8.89
CA HIS A 11 18.51 7.15 -10.00
C HIS A 11 18.08 6.54 -11.35
N GLY A 12 17.89 5.22 -11.42
CA GLY A 12 17.71 4.51 -12.69
C GLY A 12 19.04 4.28 -13.44
N PRO A 13 19.03 4.02 -14.76
CA PRO A 13 17.91 4.16 -15.69
C PRO A 13 17.00 2.92 -15.77
N TRP A 14 15.86 3.06 -16.43
CA TRP A 14 15.01 1.93 -16.84
C TRP A 14 14.50 2.10 -18.28
N PRO A 15 14.18 0.99 -18.98
CA PRO A 15 13.69 1.05 -20.35
C PRO A 15 12.38 1.85 -20.51
N PRO A 16 12.10 2.42 -21.69
CA PRO A 16 10.84 3.10 -21.98
C PRO A 16 9.61 2.20 -21.81
N ASP A 17 9.74 0.91 -22.12
CA ASP A 17 8.66 -0.07 -22.07
C ASP A 17 8.67 -0.90 -20.76
N ASP A 18 9.32 -0.40 -19.71
CA ASP A 18 9.36 -1.09 -18.41
C ASP A 18 7.95 -1.07 -17.76
N PRO A 19 7.32 -2.24 -17.52
CA PRO A 19 6.00 -2.32 -16.89
C PRO A 19 5.97 -1.73 -15.48
N ASP A 20 7.13 -1.66 -14.81
CA ASP A 20 7.30 -1.13 -13.47
C ASP A 20 7.85 0.31 -13.48
N ALA A 21 7.91 0.98 -14.63
CA ALA A 21 8.47 2.34 -14.77
C ALA A 21 7.87 3.35 -13.79
N GLY A 22 6.58 3.25 -13.49
CA GLY A 22 5.91 4.10 -12.50
C GLY A 22 6.43 3.88 -11.08
N PHE A 23 6.59 2.62 -10.68
CA PHE A 23 7.12 2.27 -9.36
C PHE A 23 8.60 2.66 -9.23
N ARG A 24 9.43 2.38 -10.24
CA ARG A 24 10.84 2.79 -10.27
C ARG A 24 11.00 4.31 -10.15
N ARG A 25 10.15 5.08 -10.81
CA ARG A 25 10.13 6.55 -10.72
C ARG A 25 9.83 7.02 -9.31
N MET A 26 8.81 6.43 -8.68
CA MET A 26 8.46 6.74 -7.29
C MET A 26 9.63 6.42 -6.35
N VAL A 27 10.28 5.26 -6.49
CA VAL A 27 11.48 4.92 -5.71
C VAL A 27 12.60 5.93 -5.96
N ALA A 28 12.82 6.33 -7.21
CA ALA A 28 13.87 7.29 -7.54
C ALA A 28 13.62 8.67 -6.90
N GLU A 29 12.39 9.14 -6.90
CA GLU A 29 11.97 10.41 -6.28
C GLU A 29 12.13 10.37 -4.75
N TYR A 30 11.58 9.35 -4.09
CA TYR A 30 11.57 9.27 -2.63
C TYR A 30 12.94 8.92 -2.04
N SER A 31 13.78 8.18 -2.76
CA SER A 31 15.14 7.84 -2.30
C SER A 31 16.11 9.02 -2.29
N GLN A 32 15.73 10.18 -2.85
CA GLN A 32 16.51 11.43 -2.71
C GLN A 32 16.34 12.08 -1.33
N ILE A 33 15.34 11.67 -0.57
CA ILE A 33 15.04 12.24 0.75
C ILE A 33 15.85 11.48 1.79
N ASP A 34 16.71 12.17 2.54
CA ASP A 34 17.37 11.58 3.70
C ASP A 34 16.37 11.42 4.86
N PRO A 35 16.05 10.19 5.31
CA PRO A 35 15.11 9.98 6.39
C PRO A 35 15.74 10.14 7.78
N LEU A 36 17.08 10.17 7.90
CA LEU A 36 17.76 10.17 9.20
C LEU A 36 17.45 11.40 10.06
N PRO A 37 17.40 12.64 9.55
CA PRO A 37 17.08 13.80 10.39
C PRO A 37 15.76 13.66 11.15
N THR A 38 14.73 13.11 10.50
CA THR A 38 13.42 12.86 11.11
C THR A 38 13.50 11.75 12.16
N LEU A 39 14.17 10.63 11.83
CA LEU A 39 14.31 9.51 12.75
C LEU A 39 15.15 9.87 13.99
N GLU A 40 16.18 10.68 13.83
CA GLU A 40 17.01 11.18 14.93
C GLU A 40 16.23 12.15 15.83
N ALA A 41 15.41 13.03 15.25
CA ALA A 41 14.53 13.91 16.03
C ALA A 41 13.51 13.10 16.84
N LEU A 42 12.89 12.10 16.23
CA LEU A 42 11.98 11.17 16.93
C LEU A 42 12.69 10.40 18.02
N SER A 43 13.90 9.91 17.73
CA SER A 43 14.73 9.17 18.69
C SER A 43 14.98 10.00 19.95
N ARG A 44 15.41 11.26 19.79
CA ARG A 44 15.63 12.18 20.92
C ARG A 44 14.36 12.48 21.70
N HIS A 45 13.23 12.69 21.03
CA HIS A 45 11.98 13.06 21.69
C HIS A 45 11.26 11.88 22.39
N LYS A 46 11.48 10.66 21.92
CA LYS A 46 10.78 9.46 22.39
C LYS A 46 11.67 8.52 23.19
N ASP A 47 12.96 8.80 23.27
CA ASP A 47 13.97 7.95 23.90
C ASP A 47 13.96 6.51 23.33
N ILE A 48 13.90 6.42 21.99
CA ILE A 48 13.89 5.14 21.26
C ILE A 48 15.09 5.12 20.31
N PRO A 49 15.89 4.04 20.25
CA PRO A 49 17.02 3.96 19.33
C PRO A 49 16.61 4.12 17.86
N VAL A 50 17.37 4.90 17.08
CA VAL A 50 17.12 5.12 15.63
C VAL A 50 16.93 3.81 14.87
N GLY A 51 17.77 2.80 15.12
CA GLY A 51 17.66 1.49 14.48
C GLY A 51 16.35 0.74 14.81
N ALA A 52 15.78 0.97 16.00
CA ALA A 52 14.49 0.39 16.37
C ALA A 52 13.34 1.11 15.65
N LEU A 53 13.40 2.45 15.54
CA LEU A 53 12.44 3.24 14.75
C LEU A 53 12.50 2.87 13.27
N ALA A 54 13.69 2.74 12.69
CA ALA A 54 13.86 2.31 11.31
C ALA A 54 13.29 0.90 11.09
N ARG A 55 13.55 -0.05 11.98
CA ARG A 55 12.97 -1.40 11.92
C ARG A 55 11.45 -1.37 12.02
N PHE A 56 10.89 -0.54 12.90
CA PHE A 56 9.44 -0.37 13.03
C PHE A 56 8.82 0.16 11.73
N VAL A 57 9.38 1.22 11.16
CA VAL A 57 8.90 1.80 9.89
C VAL A 57 8.97 0.75 8.78
N LEU A 58 10.15 0.13 8.58
CA LEU A 58 10.32 -0.90 7.55
C LEU A 58 9.35 -2.07 7.74
N ALA A 59 9.23 -2.60 8.97
CA ALA A 59 8.29 -3.68 9.25
C ALA A 59 6.86 -3.25 8.95
N ARG A 60 6.41 -2.10 9.46
CA ARG A 60 5.05 -1.60 9.30
C ARG A 60 4.65 -1.39 7.84
N TYR A 61 5.55 -0.85 7.01
CA TYR A 61 5.25 -0.59 5.60
C TYR A 61 5.48 -1.82 4.71
N CYS A 62 6.41 -2.72 5.05
CA CYS A 62 6.54 -3.99 4.33
C CYS A 62 5.40 -4.97 4.65
N THR A 63 4.81 -4.89 5.85
CA THR A 63 3.64 -5.71 6.21
C THR A 63 2.33 -5.06 5.85
N SER A 64 2.27 -3.77 5.52
CA SER A 64 0.99 -3.06 5.29
C SER A 64 0.12 -3.71 4.20
N GLY A 65 0.72 -4.30 3.16
CA GLY A 65 0.00 -5.08 2.14
C GLY A 65 -0.53 -6.42 2.67
N SER A 66 0.18 -7.04 3.62
CA SER A 66 -0.30 -8.23 4.36
C SER A 66 -1.33 -7.86 5.41
N ASP A 67 -1.22 -6.70 6.05
CA ASP A 67 -2.19 -6.18 7.02
C ASP A 67 -3.51 -5.86 6.31
N ALA A 68 -3.48 -5.21 5.14
CA ALA A 68 -4.67 -5.01 4.32
C ALA A 68 -5.30 -6.34 3.88
N LEU A 69 -4.50 -7.36 3.54
CA LEU A 69 -4.99 -8.70 3.20
C LEU A 69 -5.55 -9.46 4.40
N LEU A 70 -4.99 -9.26 5.59
CA LEU A 70 -5.45 -9.87 6.85
C LEU A 70 -6.75 -9.23 7.34
N GLU A 71 -6.86 -7.90 7.26
CA GLU A 71 -8.01 -7.12 7.72
C GLU A 71 -9.19 -7.19 6.74
N MET A 72 -8.94 -7.06 5.43
CA MET A 72 -9.98 -7.16 4.39
C MET A 72 -10.31 -8.62 4.03
N GLY A 73 -9.35 -9.52 4.27
CA GLY A 73 -9.44 -10.93 3.90
C GLY A 73 -9.08 -11.19 2.42
N PRO A 74 -8.38 -12.29 2.11
CA PRO A 74 -7.91 -12.59 0.76
C PRO A 74 -9.04 -12.87 -0.25
N ARG A 75 -10.27 -13.08 0.23
CA ARG A 75 -11.45 -13.25 -0.62
C ARG A 75 -11.85 -11.94 -1.30
N VAL A 76 -11.90 -10.84 -0.55
CA VAL A 76 -12.35 -9.54 -1.07
C VAL A 76 -11.33 -8.99 -2.06
N VAL A 77 -10.04 -9.10 -1.73
CA VAL A 77 -8.95 -8.69 -2.63
C VAL A 77 -8.97 -9.47 -3.96
N ARG A 78 -9.17 -10.80 -3.92
CA ARG A 78 -9.32 -11.60 -5.15
C ARG A 78 -10.54 -11.22 -5.97
N GLN A 79 -11.67 -10.94 -5.32
CA GLN A 79 -12.87 -10.48 -6.01
C GLN A 79 -12.64 -9.16 -6.75
N MET A 80 -11.92 -8.20 -6.13
CA MET A 80 -11.58 -6.93 -6.78
C MET A 80 -10.65 -7.15 -7.99
N ASP A 81 -9.63 -8.01 -7.86
CA ASP A 81 -8.73 -8.36 -8.96
C ASP A 81 -9.46 -9.01 -10.13
N GLU A 82 -10.36 -9.96 -9.86
CA GLU A 82 -11.17 -10.64 -10.88
C GLU A 82 -12.02 -9.66 -11.70
N LEU A 83 -12.62 -8.65 -11.05
CA LEU A 83 -13.40 -7.61 -11.73
C LEU A 83 -12.54 -6.78 -12.69
N VAL A 84 -11.35 -6.38 -12.25
CA VAL A 84 -10.42 -5.60 -13.09
C VAL A 84 -9.91 -6.44 -14.25
N ARG A 85 -9.49 -7.68 -13.99
CA ARG A 85 -8.98 -8.58 -15.04
C ARG A 85 -10.04 -8.93 -16.07
N ALA A 86 -11.29 -9.13 -15.66
CA ALA A 86 -12.40 -9.38 -16.58
C ALA A 86 -12.70 -8.17 -17.47
N ALA A 87 -12.68 -6.96 -16.92
CA ALA A 87 -12.87 -5.74 -17.70
C ALA A 87 -11.73 -5.49 -18.69
N GLU A 88 -10.48 -5.67 -18.27
CA GLU A 88 -9.33 -5.53 -19.18
C GLU A 88 -9.31 -6.60 -20.27
N ALA A 89 -9.75 -7.82 -19.97
CA ALA A 89 -9.88 -8.88 -20.98
C ALA A 89 -10.96 -8.57 -22.02
N ALA A 90 -12.05 -7.90 -21.63
CA ALA A 90 -13.09 -7.45 -22.55
C ALA A 90 -12.63 -6.26 -23.40
N GLY A 91 -11.79 -5.38 -22.84
CA GLY A 91 -11.15 -4.27 -23.55
C GLY A 91 -12.09 -3.14 -23.98
N THR A 92 -13.32 -3.08 -23.44
CA THR A 92 -14.30 -2.03 -23.76
C THR A 92 -14.47 -1.03 -22.62
N ASP A 93 -14.88 0.19 -22.96
CA ASP A 93 -15.14 1.23 -21.98
C ASP A 93 -16.35 0.90 -21.11
N GLU A 94 -17.36 0.24 -21.70
CA GLU A 94 -18.52 -0.27 -20.96
C GLU A 94 -18.10 -1.28 -19.89
N ALA A 95 -17.22 -2.23 -20.22
CA ALA A 95 -16.74 -3.23 -19.27
C ALA A 95 -15.91 -2.59 -18.14
N ARG A 96 -15.09 -1.59 -18.45
CA ARG A 96 -14.35 -0.81 -17.45
C ARG A 96 -15.28 -0.02 -16.53
N LEU A 97 -16.32 0.62 -17.09
CA LEU A 97 -17.28 1.38 -16.30
C LEU A 97 -18.09 0.47 -15.36
N ASP A 98 -18.45 -0.73 -15.82
CA ASP A 98 -19.16 -1.72 -15.00
C ASP A 98 -18.27 -2.28 -13.89
N ALA A 99 -17.00 -2.58 -14.17
CA ALA A 99 -16.04 -2.94 -13.13
C ALA A 99 -15.81 -1.81 -12.12
N TYR A 100 -15.71 -0.56 -12.56
CA TYR A 100 -15.60 0.60 -11.67
C TYR A 100 -16.80 0.71 -10.72
N ARG A 101 -18.03 0.53 -11.24
CA ARG A 101 -19.25 0.51 -10.41
C ARG A 101 -19.24 -0.64 -9.40
N ALA A 102 -18.83 -1.83 -9.82
CA ALA A 102 -18.75 -2.99 -8.93
C ALA A 102 -17.69 -2.80 -7.82
N LEU A 103 -16.52 -2.26 -8.15
CA LEU A 103 -15.49 -1.88 -7.17
C LEU A 103 -16.01 -0.81 -6.20
N GLY A 104 -16.73 0.20 -6.72
CA GLY A 104 -17.38 1.22 -5.91
C GLY A 104 -18.37 0.64 -4.88
N ALA A 105 -19.11 -0.39 -5.25
CA ALA A 105 -20.02 -1.09 -4.34
C ALA A 105 -19.27 -1.85 -3.23
N ILE A 106 -18.15 -2.50 -3.56
CA ILE A 106 -17.29 -3.17 -2.57
C ILE A 106 -16.72 -2.12 -1.59
N ILE A 107 -16.23 -0.99 -2.10
CA ILE A 107 -15.71 0.11 -1.28
C ILE A 107 -16.80 0.67 -0.37
N ALA A 108 -18.00 0.92 -0.90
CA ALA A 108 -19.13 1.42 -0.12
C ALA A 108 -19.47 0.50 1.05
N TRP A 109 -19.44 -0.82 0.85
CA TRP A 109 -19.64 -1.78 1.93
C TRP A 109 -18.53 -1.73 2.99
N LEU A 110 -17.27 -1.57 2.57
CA LEU A 110 -16.13 -1.45 3.48
C LEU A 110 -16.14 -0.14 4.30
N LEU A 111 -16.76 0.92 3.78
CA LEU A 111 -16.89 2.20 4.48
C LEU A 111 -17.91 2.17 5.63
N VAL A 112 -18.95 1.32 5.56
CA VAL A 112 -20.02 1.23 6.57
C VAL A 112 -19.50 1.14 8.02
N PRO A 113 -18.62 0.19 8.39
CA PRO A 113 -18.08 0.11 9.75
C PRO A 113 -17.12 1.26 10.12
N LEU A 114 -16.61 2.01 9.14
CA LEU A 114 -15.76 3.18 9.39
C LEU A 114 -16.60 4.43 9.69
N ASP A 115 -17.74 4.58 9.02
CA ASP A 115 -18.69 5.68 9.20
C ASP A 115 -19.59 5.47 10.44
N ASP A 116 -19.85 4.21 10.82
CA ASP A 116 -20.57 3.84 12.04
C ASP A 116 -19.74 2.86 12.89
N PRO A 117 -18.96 3.37 13.87
CA PRO A 117 -18.14 2.55 14.77
C PRO A 117 -18.95 1.58 15.65
N GLY A 118 -20.28 1.75 15.73
CA GLY A 118 -21.19 0.86 16.46
C GLY A 118 -21.79 -0.28 15.62
N TRP A 119 -21.50 -0.31 14.32
CA TRP A 119 -22.07 -1.28 13.39
C TRP A 119 -21.52 -2.69 13.61
N SER A 120 -22.39 -3.69 13.65
CA SER A 120 -22.03 -5.12 13.69
C SER A 120 -22.90 -5.89 12.70
N PRO A 121 -22.32 -6.75 11.84
CA PRO A 121 -23.11 -7.65 11.02
C PRO A 121 -23.91 -8.59 11.95
N GLY A 122 -25.24 -8.62 11.83
CA GLY A 122 -26.10 -9.58 12.54
C GLY A 122 -26.91 -9.07 13.75
N ARG A 123 -26.95 -7.77 14.04
CA ARG A 123 -28.03 -7.19 14.88
C ARG A 123 -29.10 -6.57 13.98
N GLY A 124 -30.08 -7.39 13.60
CA GLY A 124 -31.31 -7.02 12.91
C GLY A 124 -32.39 -8.03 13.25
#